data_AF-Q4D3H9-F1
#
_entry.id   AF-Q4D3H9-F1
#
_cell.length_a   1.000
_cell.length_b   1.000
_cell.length_c   1.000
_cell.angle_alpha   90.00
_cell.angle_beta   90.00
_cell.angle_gamma   90.00
#
_symmetry.space_group_name_H-M   'P 1'
#
loop_
_entity.id
_entity.type
_entity.pdbx_description
1 polymer ?
#
loop_
_entity_poly.entity_id
_entity_poly.type
_entity_poly.pdbx_seq_one_letter_code
_entity_poly.pdbx_strand_id
1 'polypeptide(L)'
;TRRIHLGVTPHFVVYHPPARSCFVVTSKKEPFRPQRAPFDFQLNIVYDEESGGVQSITTEAPVCNMPPIAPNAGIRVPMADRFEIRLMSTTDWACTDTLLLEENERVLGAQMMEIHCEKDAEGLHTAPVCVVSTAFPLGEDITCRGRILLLATMCTKKKRKILLFHSEPLNGPATAVVGIRHHIAVAVGGTIKLFRFDWEKRKLVVGALLYAGTYVTRMSSFRNYLIYGDLSRSCAIARFNEENHTLSVLGKDRNAVSVVHCDMMYHDRAFGLLCSDDERNLLVMGYTPRVQETEAGSPNKVLESVLSLDGEYRLSGGCLVKSLRFRSLAGNSSVTLYVTNYGEIGFIVPIGEQANRTASWLMRRLQIDLPHSAGLTPRMFLGLSQGSPRTAMRAKEMLVSASLLNEFFFLDIHSRKTIASAAYTQLERVTNVASLVYEECNLF
;
A
#
# COMPACT_ATOMS: atom_id res chain seq x y z
N THR A 1 -26.15 -9.74 -0.01
CA THR A 1 -24.75 -9.91 0.43
C THR A 1 -24.61 -11.19 1.23
N ARG A 2 -23.79 -12.15 0.78
CA ARG A 2 -23.55 -13.42 1.49
C ARG A 2 -22.44 -13.19 2.53
N ARG A 3 -22.70 -13.45 3.81
CA ARG A 3 -21.67 -13.44 4.86
C ARG A 3 -21.06 -14.83 4.97
N ILE A 4 -19.73 -14.92 5.00
CA ILE A 4 -19.00 -16.19 5.09
C ILE A 4 -18.21 -16.18 6.40
N HIS A 5 -18.50 -17.15 7.27
CA HIS A 5 -17.81 -17.29 8.54
C HIS A 5 -16.49 -18.04 8.33
N LEU A 6 -15.35 -17.40 8.63
CA LEU A 6 -14.02 -18.01 8.51
C LEU A 6 -13.57 -18.74 9.78
N GLY A 7 -14.12 -18.36 10.95
CA GLY A 7 -13.70 -18.87 12.26
C GLY A 7 -12.30 -18.40 12.70
N VAL A 8 -11.71 -17.46 11.97
CA VAL A 8 -10.37 -16.89 12.18
C VAL A 8 -10.37 -15.43 11.77
N THR A 9 -9.35 -14.68 12.16
CA THR A 9 -9.22 -13.25 11.84
C THR A 9 -8.62 -13.08 10.44
N PRO A 10 -9.34 -12.50 9.45
CA PRO A 10 -8.76 -12.20 8.14
C PRO A 10 -7.90 -10.94 8.20
N HIS A 11 -6.79 -10.94 7.48
CA HIS A 11 -5.87 -9.80 7.35
C HIS A 11 -5.76 -9.32 5.91
N PHE A 12 -5.54 -10.26 4.97
CA PHE A 12 -5.39 -9.95 3.55
C PHE A 12 -6.23 -10.90 2.70
N VAL A 13 -6.79 -10.36 1.62
CA VAL A 13 -7.43 -11.13 0.56
C VAL A 13 -6.76 -10.74 -0.75
N VAL A 14 -6.19 -11.73 -1.42
CA VAL A 14 -5.52 -11.57 -2.71
C VAL A 14 -6.23 -12.43 -3.73
N TYR A 15 -6.92 -11.79 -4.68
CA TYR A 15 -7.61 -12.49 -5.75
C TYR A 15 -6.59 -13.01 -6.78
N HIS A 16 -6.74 -14.27 -7.17
CA HIS A 16 -5.99 -14.92 -8.23
C HIS A 16 -6.94 -15.19 -9.42
N PRO A 17 -6.98 -14.29 -10.43
CA PRO A 17 -7.99 -14.36 -11.49
C PRO A 17 -7.93 -15.64 -12.35
N PRO A 18 -6.75 -16.10 -12.83
CA PRO A 18 -6.65 -17.33 -13.62
C PRO A 18 -7.20 -18.55 -12.89
N ALA A 19 -7.02 -18.64 -11.57
CA ALA A 19 -7.64 -19.69 -10.79
C ALA A 19 -9.12 -19.42 -10.52
N ARG A 20 -9.62 -18.19 -10.41
CA ARG A 20 -10.92 -17.92 -9.75
C ARG A 20 -10.88 -18.42 -8.30
N SER A 21 -9.81 -18.06 -7.60
CA SER A 21 -9.60 -18.38 -6.19
C SER A 21 -8.93 -17.19 -5.51
N CYS A 22 -9.01 -17.12 -4.19
CA CYS A 22 -8.38 -16.10 -3.37
C CYS A 22 -7.40 -16.74 -2.41
N PHE A 23 -6.20 -16.17 -2.29
CA PHE A 23 -5.37 -16.39 -1.13
C PHE A 23 -5.88 -15.48 -0.01
N VAL A 24 -6.29 -16.08 1.10
CA VAL A 24 -6.81 -15.38 2.27
C VAL A 24 -5.83 -15.60 3.41
N VAL A 25 -5.15 -14.54 3.80
CA VAL A 25 -4.25 -14.56 4.95
C VAL A 25 -5.09 -14.38 6.21
N THR A 26 -5.00 -15.34 7.11
CA THR A 26 -5.77 -15.36 8.36
C THR A 26 -4.86 -15.60 9.56
N SER A 27 -5.29 -15.21 10.75
CA SER A 27 -4.62 -15.58 12.00
C SER A 27 -5.56 -16.20 13.02
N LYS A 28 -4.98 -17.03 13.89
CA LYS A 28 -5.63 -17.60 15.07
C LYS A 28 -4.77 -17.33 16.30
N LYS A 29 -5.40 -17.13 17.45
CA LYS A 29 -4.69 -16.91 18.72
C LYS A 29 -4.13 -18.21 19.27
N GLU A 30 -2.84 -18.24 19.59
CA GLU A 30 -2.14 -19.35 20.23
C GLU A 30 -1.31 -18.85 21.43
N PRO A 31 -1.04 -19.69 22.44
CA PRO A 31 -0.12 -19.35 23.52
C PRO A 31 1.24 -18.88 22.99
N PHE A 32 1.66 -17.69 23.41
CA PHE A 32 2.91 -17.09 22.97
C PHE A 32 4.12 -17.90 23.47
N ARG A 33 5.07 -18.11 22.56
CA ARG A 33 6.41 -18.61 22.87
C ARG A 33 7.43 -17.74 22.14
N PRO A 34 8.57 -17.39 22.76
CA PRO A 34 9.58 -16.54 22.13
C PRO A 34 10.46 -17.29 21.10
N GLN A 35 9.85 -18.07 20.22
CA GLN A 35 10.54 -18.79 19.15
C GLN A 35 11.02 -17.82 18.06
N ARG A 36 12.34 -17.77 17.84
CA ARG A 36 12.96 -16.96 16.76
C ARG A 36 12.75 -17.59 15.39
N ALA A 37 13.00 -16.79 14.36
CA ALA A 37 12.96 -17.26 12.98
C ALA A 37 13.94 -18.44 12.80
N PRO A 38 13.54 -19.53 12.12
CA PRO A 38 14.37 -20.74 12.00
C PRO A 38 15.68 -20.54 11.23
N PHE A 39 15.78 -19.42 10.50
CA PHE A 39 16.95 -19.01 9.73
C PHE A 39 17.76 -17.88 10.41
N ASP A 40 17.41 -17.48 11.63
CA ASP A 40 18.19 -16.51 12.42
C ASP A 40 19.29 -17.22 13.20
N PHE A 41 20.26 -17.75 12.45
CA PHE A 41 21.37 -18.50 13.03
C PHE A 41 22.32 -17.60 13.82
N GLN A 42 22.78 -18.09 14.97
CA GLN A 42 23.85 -17.44 15.73
C GLN A 42 25.19 -18.09 15.39
N LEU A 43 26.21 -17.25 15.20
CA LEU A 43 27.58 -17.71 14.96
C LEU A 43 28.32 -17.76 16.30
N ASN A 44 28.74 -18.95 16.69
CA ASN A 44 29.61 -19.16 17.85
C ASN A 44 31.04 -19.30 17.34
N ILE A 45 31.86 -18.30 17.66
CA ILE A 45 33.26 -18.22 17.25
C ILE A 45 34.11 -18.59 18.48
N VAL A 46 34.79 -19.73 18.40
CA VAL A 46 35.77 -20.13 19.42
C VAL A 46 37.12 -19.58 18.99
N TYR A 47 37.58 -18.55 19.69
CA TYR A 47 38.89 -17.96 19.49
C TYR A 47 39.88 -18.56 20.48
N ASP A 48 41.00 -19.03 19.98
CA ASP A 48 42.11 -19.50 20.81
C ASP A 48 43.16 -18.39 20.89
N GLU A 49 43.26 -17.79 22.08
CA GLU A 49 44.19 -16.70 22.34
C GLU A 49 45.66 -17.15 22.22
N GLU A 50 45.97 -18.42 22.50
CA GLU A 50 47.35 -18.93 22.47
C GLU A 50 47.86 -19.11 21.04
N SER A 51 47.02 -19.60 20.13
CA SER A 51 47.35 -19.69 18.69
C SER A 51 47.09 -18.39 17.93
N GLY A 52 46.50 -17.38 18.57
CA GLY A 52 46.13 -16.11 17.95
C GLY A 52 45.08 -16.25 16.83
N GLY A 53 44.33 -17.36 16.81
CA GLY A 53 43.50 -17.77 15.69
C GLY A 53 42.09 -18.21 16.07
N VAL A 54 41.17 -18.14 15.11
CA VAL A 54 39.84 -18.72 15.26
C VAL A 54 39.96 -20.24 15.15
N GLN A 55 39.70 -20.94 16.24
CA GLN A 55 39.77 -22.40 16.32
C GLN A 55 38.58 -23.05 15.59
N SER A 56 37.37 -22.51 15.77
CA SER A 56 36.18 -22.98 15.07
C SER A 56 35.08 -21.91 14.98
N ILE A 57 34.25 -22.03 13.94
CA ILE A 57 33.02 -21.25 13.77
C ILE A 57 31.89 -22.25 13.63
N THR A 58 30.98 -22.29 14.61
CA THR A 58 29.77 -23.12 14.57
C THR A 58 28.53 -22.26 14.41
N THR A 59 27.53 -22.81 13.72
CA THR A 59 26.26 -22.14 13.45
C THR A 59 25.19 -22.83 14.28
N GLU A 60 24.62 -22.13 15.26
CA GLU A 60 23.56 -22.66 16.10
C GLU A 60 22.18 -22.19 15.62
N ALA A 61 21.30 -23.16 15.38
CA ALA A 61 19.90 -22.88 15.10
C ALA A 61 19.21 -22.39 16.39
N PRO A 62 18.30 -21.42 16.30
CA PRO A 62 17.61 -20.91 17.46
C PRO A 62 16.62 -21.95 18.01
N VAL A 63 16.94 -22.53 19.18
CA VAL A 63 16.06 -23.46 19.90
C VAL A 63 15.36 -22.71 21.04
N CYS A 64 14.02 -22.73 21.07
CA CYS A 64 13.27 -22.25 22.23
C CYS A 64 13.11 -23.39 23.25
N ASN A 65 13.91 -23.37 24.32
CA ASN A 65 13.82 -24.34 25.41
C ASN A 65 12.63 -24.10 26.36
N MET A 66 11.91 -22.98 26.19
CA MET A 66 10.74 -22.65 27.02
C MET A 66 9.50 -23.37 26.49
N PRO A 67 8.89 -24.29 27.25
CA PRO A 67 7.65 -24.94 26.86
C PRO A 67 6.48 -23.94 26.81
N PRO A 68 5.39 -24.24 26.09
CA PRO A 68 4.17 -23.45 26.17
C PRO A 68 3.71 -23.37 27.61
N ILE A 69 3.29 -22.19 28.06
CA ILE A 69 2.48 -22.10 29.26
C ILE A 69 1.13 -22.73 28.92
N ALA A 70 0.78 -23.81 29.62
CA ALA A 70 -0.47 -24.50 29.38
C ALA A 70 -1.65 -23.57 29.70
N PRO A 71 -2.74 -23.58 28.90
CA PRO A 71 -3.90 -22.69 29.13
C PRO A 71 -4.54 -22.86 30.51
N ASN A 72 -4.37 -24.04 31.12
CA ASN A 72 -4.89 -24.43 32.42
C ASN A 72 -3.90 -24.22 33.57
N ALA A 73 -2.78 -23.54 33.36
CA ALA A 73 -1.78 -23.28 34.41
C ALA A 73 -2.27 -22.32 35.53
N GLY A 74 -3.50 -21.82 35.46
CA GLY A 74 -4.06 -20.86 36.42
C GLY A 74 -3.48 -19.44 36.32
N ILE A 75 -2.55 -19.21 35.39
CA ILE A 75 -1.91 -17.93 35.13
C ILE A 75 -2.42 -17.40 33.78
N ARG A 76 -2.52 -16.07 33.63
CA ARG A 76 -2.85 -15.45 32.34
C ARG A 76 -1.75 -15.76 31.33
N VAL A 77 -2.07 -16.54 30.31
CA VAL A 77 -1.15 -16.90 29.23
C VAL A 77 -1.14 -15.79 28.18
N PRO A 78 0.02 -15.18 27.86
CA PRO A 78 0.11 -14.24 26.75
C PRO A 78 -0.21 -14.98 25.44
N MET A 79 -1.05 -14.37 24.59
CA MET A 79 -1.49 -14.97 23.32
C MET A 79 -0.90 -14.21 22.14
N ALA A 80 -0.41 -14.92 21.13
CA ALA A 80 0.10 -14.38 19.88
C ALA A 80 -0.72 -14.86 18.69
N ASP A 81 -0.62 -14.14 17.56
CA ASP A 81 -1.29 -14.51 16.31
C ASP A 81 -0.42 -15.50 15.53
N ARG A 82 -0.92 -16.72 15.32
CA ARG A 82 -0.37 -17.69 14.38
C ARG A 82 -1.03 -17.48 13.02
N PHE A 83 -0.23 -17.12 12.03
CA PHE A 83 -0.72 -16.85 10.67
C PHE A 83 -0.80 -18.13 9.84
N GLU A 84 -1.79 -18.16 8.96
CA GLU A 84 -1.95 -19.19 7.94
C GLU A 84 -2.52 -18.56 6.67
N ILE A 85 -2.27 -19.21 5.53
CA ILE A 85 -2.73 -18.78 4.22
C ILE A 85 -3.71 -19.84 3.72
N ARG A 86 -4.97 -19.44 3.54
CA ARG A 86 -6.03 -20.30 3.04
C ARG A 86 -6.28 -20.02 1.56
N LEU A 87 -6.38 -21.07 0.75
CA LEU A 87 -6.85 -20.95 -0.62
C LEU A 87 -8.36 -21.16 -0.64
N MET A 88 -9.11 -20.14 -1.02
CA MET A 88 -10.56 -20.17 -1.06
C MET A 88 -11.05 -20.06 -2.50
N SER A 89 -11.98 -20.92 -2.92
CA SER A 89 -12.59 -20.79 -4.24
C SER A 89 -13.58 -19.62 -4.27
N THR A 90 -13.62 -18.84 -5.37
CA THR A 90 -14.58 -17.73 -5.47
C THR A 90 -15.99 -18.17 -5.86
N THR A 91 -16.20 -19.45 -6.19
CA THR A 91 -17.51 -19.98 -6.60
C THR A 91 -18.39 -20.32 -5.39
N ASP A 92 -17.84 -21.06 -4.44
CA ASP A 92 -18.55 -21.57 -3.26
C ASP A 92 -18.00 -21.00 -1.93
N TRP A 93 -16.84 -20.33 -1.97
CA TRP A 93 -16.08 -19.86 -0.81
C TRP A 93 -15.65 -20.99 0.12
N ALA A 94 -15.48 -22.21 -0.41
CA ALA A 94 -14.89 -23.31 0.31
C ALA A 94 -13.37 -23.13 0.40
N CYS A 95 -12.81 -23.44 1.58
CA CYS A 95 -11.36 -23.53 1.77
C CYS A 95 -10.86 -24.82 1.12
N THR A 96 -10.06 -24.72 0.06
CA THR A 96 -9.55 -25.87 -0.68
C THR A 96 -8.26 -26.42 -0.10
N ASP A 97 -7.44 -25.54 0.47
CA ASP A 97 -6.14 -25.88 1.06
C ASP A 97 -5.68 -24.79 2.03
N THR A 98 -4.77 -25.14 2.94
CA THR A 98 -4.23 -24.21 3.96
C THR A 98 -2.73 -24.43 4.13
N LEU A 99 -1.97 -23.34 4.09
CA LEU A 99 -0.54 -23.30 4.40
C LEU A 99 -0.33 -22.62 5.75
N LEU A 100 0.10 -23.37 6.76
CA LEU A 100 0.45 -22.83 8.07
C LEU A 100 1.83 -22.15 8.02
N LEU A 101 1.94 -20.92 8.53
CA LEU A 101 3.22 -20.20 8.62
C LEU A 101 3.97 -20.59 9.90
N GLU A 102 5.17 -20.08 10.13
CA GLU A 102 5.98 -20.41 11.32
C GLU A 102 5.47 -19.73 12.61
N GLU A 103 5.97 -20.17 13.77
CA GLU A 103 5.71 -19.50 15.04
C GLU A 103 6.21 -18.05 15.01
N ASN A 104 5.40 -17.12 15.52
CA ASN A 104 5.67 -15.68 15.53
C ASN A 104 5.90 -15.03 14.15
N GLU A 105 5.67 -15.77 13.07
CA GLU A 105 5.70 -15.21 11.72
C GLU A 105 4.41 -14.43 11.46
N ARG A 106 4.57 -13.12 11.23
CA ARG A 106 3.47 -12.22 10.88
C ARG A 106 3.55 -11.85 9.42
N VAL A 107 2.43 -11.91 8.73
CA VAL A 107 2.31 -11.40 7.36
C VAL A 107 2.12 -9.89 7.39
N LEU A 108 2.98 -9.16 6.69
CA LEU A 108 2.91 -7.70 6.58
C LEU A 108 2.39 -7.24 5.22
N GLY A 109 2.55 -8.07 4.17
CA GLY A 109 2.05 -7.76 2.84
C GLY A 109 1.78 -9.03 2.04
N ALA A 110 0.79 -8.96 1.17
CA ALA A 110 0.47 -10.03 0.23
C ALA A 110 -0.08 -9.42 -1.07
N GLN A 111 0.48 -9.83 -2.22
CA GLN A 111 0.07 -9.31 -3.51
C GLN A 111 0.25 -10.35 -4.62
N MET A 112 -0.73 -10.42 -5.54
CA MET A 112 -0.57 -11.12 -6.81
C MET A 112 0.24 -10.26 -7.78
N MET A 113 1.21 -10.87 -8.44
CA MET A 113 1.95 -10.27 -9.53
C MET A 113 2.32 -11.32 -10.56
N GLU A 114 2.73 -10.86 -11.74
CA GLU A 114 3.26 -11.73 -12.79
C GLU A 114 4.78 -11.65 -12.77
N ILE A 115 5.43 -12.79 -12.70
CA ILE A 115 6.90 -12.89 -12.84
C ILE A 115 7.22 -13.54 -14.18
N HIS A 116 8.40 -13.23 -14.74
CA HIS A 116 8.87 -13.97 -15.92
C HIS A 116 8.98 -15.45 -15.59
N CYS A 117 8.66 -16.29 -16.57
CA CYS A 117 8.98 -17.71 -16.64
C CYS A 117 10.22 -17.91 -17.51
N GLU A 118 10.70 -19.15 -17.57
CA GLU A 118 11.73 -19.56 -18.52
C GLU A 118 11.36 -19.14 -19.95
N LYS A 119 12.37 -18.76 -20.74
CA LYS A 119 12.19 -18.41 -22.14
C LYS A 119 12.06 -19.72 -22.93
N ASP A 120 10.84 -20.10 -23.25
CA ASP A 120 10.62 -21.11 -24.28
C ASP A 120 10.86 -20.50 -25.67
N ALA A 121 11.02 -21.34 -26.69
CA ALA A 121 11.23 -20.92 -28.09
C ALA A 121 10.14 -19.96 -28.63
N GLU A 122 8.98 -19.94 -27.98
CA GLU A 122 7.81 -19.14 -28.34
C GLU A 122 7.80 -17.73 -27.72
N GLY A 123 8.75 -17.42 -26.83
CA GLY A 123 8.93 -16.07 -26.27
C GLY A 123 8.99 -16.03 -24.75
N LEU A 124 8.83 -14.82 -24.21
CA LEU A 124 8.94 -14.55 -22.78
C LEU A 124 7.58 -14.78 -22.10
N HIS A 125 7.41 -15.94 -21.48
CA HIS A 125 6.19 -16.26 -20.73
C HIS A 125 6.19 -15.60 -19.36
N THR A 126 5.01 -15.33 -18.82
CA THR A 126 4.84 -14.86 -17.44
C THR A 126 3.91 -15.79 -16.68
N ALA A 127 4.15 -15.95 -15.38
CA ALA A 127 3.28 -16.70 -14.49
C ALA A 127 2.76 -15.82 -13.35
N PRO A 128 1.47 -15.95 -13.02
CA PRO A 128 0.89 -15.32 -11.85
C PRO A 128 1.40 -16.02 -10.58
N VAL A 129 2.01 -15.25 -9.68
CA VAL A 129 2.50 -15.72 -8.37
C VAL A 129 1.99 -14.79 -7.26
N CYS A 130 1.53 -15.40 -6.16
CA CYS A 130 1.19 -14.67 -4.94
C CYS A 130 2.46 -14.54 -4.11
N VAL A 131 2.89 -13.31 -3.89
CA VAL A 131 4.06 -13.02 -3.07
C VAL A 131 3.59 -12.54 -1.72
N VAL A 132 4.11 -13.16 -0.66
CA VAL A 132 3.80 -12.82 0.73
C VAL A 132 5.08 -12.38 1.42
N SER A 133 5.03 -11.20 2.03
CA SER A 133 6.12 -10.63 2.81
C SER A 133 5.82 -10.77 4.30
N THR A 134 6.79 -11.31 5.04
CA THR A 134 6.61 -11.64 6.46
C THR A 134 7.71 -11.05 7.34
N ALA A 135 7.44 -11.01 8.65
CA ALA A 135 8.37 -10.61 9.69
C ALA A 135 8.22 -11.47 10.94
N PHE A 136 9.26 -11.54 11.76
CA PHE A 136 9.30 -12.22 13.06
C PHE A 136 9.51 -11.21 14.20
N PRO A 137 8.48 -10.41 14.54
CA PRO A 137 8.58 -9.41 15.60
C PRO A 137 8.42 -10.08 16.97
N LEU A 138 9.53 -10.29 17.69
CA LEU A 138 9.53 -10.87 19.03
C LEU A 138 9.63 -9.85 20.17
N GLY A 139 10.32 -8.75 19.95
CA GLY A 139 10.60 -7.72 20.93
C GLY A 139 11.63 -6.73 20.40
N GLU A 140 11.92 -5.68 21.17
CA GLU A 140 12.91 -4.66 20.79
C GLU A 140 14.36 -5.14 20.90
N ASP A 141 14.64 -6.05 21.84
CA ASP A 141 15.98 -6.62 22.09
C ASP A 141 16.39 -7.68 21.06
N ILE A 142 15.45 -8.15 20.24
CA ILE A 142 15.69 -9.21 19.26
C ILE A 142 15.63 -8.60 17.86
N THR A 143 16.67 -8.86 17.07
CA THR A 143 16.72 -8.42 15.67
C THR A 143 15.54 -9.02 14.90
N CYS A 144 14.67 -8.17 14.36
CA CYS A 144 13.52 -8.62 13.59
C CYS A 144 13.99 -9.14 12.22
N ARG A 145 13.71 -10.41 11.94
CA ARG A 145 13.94 -11.04 10.64
C ARG A 145 12.65 -11.10 9.82
N GLY A 146 12.77 -11.39 8.53
CA GLY A 146 11.64 -11.57 7.64
C GLY A 146 11.96 -12.51 6.50
N ARG A 147 10.95 -12.87 5.72
CA ARG A 147 11.15 -13.64 4.48
C ARG A 147 10.12 -13.29 3.42
N ILE A 148 10.41 -13.70 2.20
CA ILE A 148 9.50 -13.62 1.05
C ILE A 148 9.07 -15.04 0.71
N LEU A 149 7.77 -15.27 0.62
CA LEU A 149 7.19 -16.54 0.20
C LEU A 149 6.59 -16.38 -1.20
N LEU A 150 6.98 -17.25 -2.13
CA LEU A 150 6.39 -17.31 -3.47
C LEU A 150 5.42 -18.50 -3.53
N LEU A 151 4.14 -18.16 -3.70
CA LEU A 151 3.04 -19.12 -3.72
C LEU A 151 2.42 -19.18 -5.11
N ALA A 152 2.28 -20.39 -5.62
CA ALA A 152 1.50 -20.71 -6.80
C ALA A 152 0.31 -21.59 -6.43
N THR A 153 -0.61 -21.80 -7.36
CA THR A 153 -1.65 -22.82 -7.22
C THR A 153 -1.40 -23.98 -8.16
N MET A 154 -1.53 -25.20 -7.66
CA MET A 154 -1.48 -26.42 -8.47
C MET A 154 -2.86 -27.08 -8.47
N CYS A 155 -3.31 -27.56 -9.63
CA CYS A 155 -4.55 -28.32 -9.74
C CYS A 155 -4.25 -29.82 -9.85
N THR A 156 -4.62 -30.60 -8.84
CA THR A 156 -4.47 -32.06 -8.84
C THR A 156 -5.83 -32.71 -8.62
N LYS A 157 -6.28 -33.59 -9.52
CA LYS A 157 -7.56 -34.33 -9.38
C LYS A 157 -8.78 -33.42 -9.06
N LYS A 158 -8.91 -32.28 -9.76
CA LYS A 158 -9.93 -31.22 -9.53
C LYS A 158 -9.83 -30.47 -8.19
N LYS A 159 -8.88 -30.81 -7.31
CA LYS A 159 -8.62 -30.07 -6.08
C LYS A 159 -7.42 -29.14 -6.30
N ARG A 160 -7.58 -27.88 -5.90
CA ARG A 160 -6.49 -26.91 -5.94
C ARG A 160 -5.76 -26.87 -4.61
N LYS A 161 -4.43 -26.79 -4.71
CA LYS A 161 -3.52 -26.73 -3.57
C LYS A 161 -2.60 -25.54 -3.69
N ILE A 162 -2.14 -25.05 -2.54
CA ILE A 162 -1.10 -24.04 -2.44
C ILE A 162 0.24 -24.73 -2.66
N LEU A 163 1.03 -24.19 -3.59
CA LEU A 163 2.41 -24.60 -3.80
C LEU A 163 3.33 -23.47 -3.34
N LEU A 164 3.97 -23.63 -2.19
CA LEU A 164 5.13 -22.83 -1.81
C LEU A 164 6.34 -23.36 -2.59
N PHE A 165 6.77 -22.64 -3.61
CA PHE A 165 7.88 -23.09 -4.46
C PHE A 165 9.22 -22.37 -4.15
N HIS A 166 9.17 -21.23 -3.47
CA HIS A 166 10.38 -20.53 -3.01
C HIS A 166 10.14 -19.78 -1.70
N SER A 167 11.16 -19.78 -0.84
CA SER A 167 11.20 -19.02 0.41
C SER A 167 12.56 -18.34 0.52
N GLU A 168 12.57 -17.02 0.56
CA GLU A 168 13.80 -16.22 0.63
C GLU A 168 13.94 -15.55 2.00
N PRO A 169 14.91 -15.97 2.83
CA PRO A 169 15.17 -15.30 4.10
C PRO A 169 15.79 -13.91 3.88
N LEU A 170 15.41 -12.95 4.73
CA LEU A 170 15.90 -11.58 4.67
C LEU A 170 16.51 -11.17 6.00
N ASN A 171 17.51 -10.29 5.92
CA ASN A 171 18.22 -9.78 7.09
C ASN A 171 17.38 -8.80 7.95
N GLY A 172 16.16 -8.48 7.53
CA GLY A 172 15.24 -7.58 8.22
C GLY A 172 13.78 -7.92 7.90
N PRO A 173 12.80 -7.24 8.51
CA PRO A 173 11.38 -7.49 8.25
C PRO A 173 11.02 -7.13 6.81
N ALA A 174 10.25 -7.98 6.14
CA ALA A 174 9.72 -7.69 4.80
C ALA A 174 8.42 -6.87 4.93
N THR A 175 8.56 -5.55 5.04
CA THR A 175 7.50 -4.64 5.51
C THR A 175 6.41 -4.39 4.48
N ALA A 176 6.77 -4.36 3.21
CA ALA A 176 5.84 -4.21 2.10
C ALA A 176 6.34 -4.96 0.87
N VAL A 177 5.43 -5.33 -0.01
CA VAL A 177 5.73 -5.98 -1.29
C VAL A 177 4.83 -5.45 -2.38
N VAL A 178 5.39 -5.26 -3.58
CA VAL A 178 4.64 -4.88 -4.78
C VAL A 178 5.31 -5.44 -6.03
N GLY A 179 4.51 -5.85 -7.02
CA GLY A 179 5.03 -6.22 -8.33
C GLY A 179 5.28 -4.98 -9.17
N ILE A 180 6.43 -4.88 -9.84
CA ILE A 180 6.74 -3.81 -10.81
C ILE A 180 7.27 -4.45 -12.08
N ARG A 181 6.54 -4.28 -13.20
CA ARG A 181 6.71 -5.11 -14.39
C ARG A 181 6.68 -6.60 -14.00
N HIS A 182 7.75 -7.33 -14.26
CA HIS A 182 7.90 -8.75 -13.94
C HIS A 182 8.90 -9.01 -12.81
N HIS A 183 9.15 -7.99 -11.99
CA HIS A 183 10.04 -8.01 -10.84
C HIS A 183 9.25 -7.83 -9.55
N ILE A 184 9.83 -8.31 -8.45
CA ILE A 184 9.25 -8.26 -7.11
C ILE A 184 9.97 -7.17 -6.31
N ALA A 185 9.33 -6.04 -6.05
CA ALA A 185 9.86 -5.02 -5.15
C ALA A 185 9.45 -5.36 -3.71
N VAL A 186 10.43 -5.48 -2.82
CA VAL A 186 10.23 -5.78 -1.40
C VAL A 186 10.95 -4.75 -0.57
N ALA A 187 10.22 -4.15 0.37
CA ALA A 187 10.81 -3.29 1.37
C ALA A 187 11.30 -4.12 2.55
N VAL A 188 12.57 -3.92 2.91
CA VAL A 188 13.23 -4.52 4.06
C VAL A 188 13.56 -3.38 5.03
N GLY A 189 12.62 -3.06 5.91
CA GLY A 189 12.67 -1.85 6.74
C GLY A 189 12.74 -0.58 5.87
N GLY A 190 13.86 0.13 5.94
CA GLY A 190 14.12 1.36 5.18
C GLY A 190 14.74 1.16 3.79
N THR A 191 14.99 -0.08 3.35
CA THR A 191 15.63 -0.38 2.05
C THR A 191 14.70 -1.18 1.16
N ILE A 192 14.45 -0.71 -0.05
CA ILE A 192 13.67 -1.42 -1.07
C ILE A 192 14.64 -2.23 -1.94
N LYS A 193 14.38 -3.53 -2.07
CA LYS A 193 15.11 -4.45 -2.94
C LYS A 193 14.21 -4.91 -4.07
N LEU A 194 14.72 -4.89 -5.29
CA LEU A 194 14.04 -5.43 -6.45
C LEU A 194 14.61 -6.80 -6.79
N PHE A 195 13.76 -7.82 -6.74
CA PHE A 195 14.14 -9.19 -7.04
C PHE A 195 13.62 -9.64 -8.41
N ARG A 196 14.44 -10.43 -9.09
CA ARG A 196 14.06 -11.24 -10.24
C ARG A 196 14.17 -12.71 -9.84
N PHE A 197 13.20 -13.52 -10.22
CA PHE A 197 13.31 -14.97 -10.03
C PHE A 197 14.15 -15.58 -11.16
N ASP A 198 15.18 -16.31 -10.78
CA ASP A 198 16.03 -17.09 -11.68
C ASP A 198 15.54 -18.55 -11.64
N TRP A 199 14.94 -19.03 -12.72
CA TRP A 199 14.34 -20.37 -12.80
C TRP A 199 15.37 -21.48 -12.89
N GLU A 200 16.50 -21.23 -13.54
CA GLU A 200 17.60 -22.19 -13.66
C GLU A 200 18.18 -22.47 -12.27
N LYS A 201 18.44 -21.41 -11.51
CA LYS A 201 19.02 -21.50 -10.17
C LYS A 201 17.99 -21.71 -9.06
N ARG A 202 16.70 -21.56 -9.38
CA ARG A 202 15.56 -21.54 -8.44
C ARG A 202 15.81 -20.60 -7.24
N LYS A 203 16.25 -19.38 -7.53
CA LYS A 203 16.61 -18.38 -6.50
C LYS A 203 16.12 -16.99 -6.88
N LEU A 204 15.88 -16.16 -5.87
CA LEU A 204 15.65 -14.73 -6.07
C LEU A 204 16.99 -14.01 -6.16
N VAL A 205 17.19 -13.28 -7.24
CA VAL A 205 18.39 -12.46 -7.49
C VAL A 205 18.02 -11.00 -7.31
N VAL A 206 18.79 -10.28 -6.48
CA VAL A 206 18.62 -8.83 -6.33
C VAL A 206 19.16 -8.14 -7.58
N GLY A 207 18.30 -7.40 -8.29
CA GLY A 207 18.68 -6.62 -9.46
C GLY A 207 18.93 -5.14 -9.14
N ALA A 208 18.15 -4.55 -8.24
CA ALA A 208 18.26 -3.14 -7.87
C ALA A 208 17.97 -2.92 -6.38
N LEU A 209 18.50 -1.82 -5.84
CA LEU A 209 18.37 -1.41 -4.45
C LEU A 209 18.05 0.08 -4.38
N LEU A 210 17.22 0.48 -3.42
CA LEU A 210 16.90 1.87 -3.12
C LEU A 210 16.80 2.09 -1.61
N TYR A 211 17.52 3.07 -1.09
CA TYR A 211 17.35 3.53 0.29
C TYR A 211 16.16 4.49 0.38
N ALA A 212 15.06 4.01 0.96
CA ALA A 212 13.80 4.76 1.04
C ALA A 212 13.77 5.73 2.23
N GLY A 213 14.38 5.33 3.35
CA GLY A 213 14.36 6.10 4.60
C GLY A 213 14.48 5.20 5.81
N THR A 214 13.48 5.25 6.68
CA THR A 214 13.48 4.61 8.00
C THR A 214 12.74 3.28 7.95
N TYR A 215 11.48 3.30 7.54
CA TYR A 215 10.58 2.16 7.56
C TYR A 215 9.49 2.37 6.50
N VAL A 216 9.57 1.60 5.41
CA VAL A 216 8.56 1.65 4.35
C VAL A 216 7.29 0.96 4.82
N THR A 217 6.22 1.72 4.96
CA THR A 217 4.91 1.25 5.45
C THR A 217 4.05 0.68 4.32
N ARG A 218 4.11 1.31 3.14
CA ARG A 218 3.30 0.94 1.98
C ARG A 218 4.09 1.14 0.69
N MET A 219 3.82 0.28 -0.28
CA MET A 219 4.27 0.47 -1.66
C MET A 219 3.12 0.25 -2.63
N SER A 220 3.13 0.99 -3.73
CA SER A 220 2.28 0.75 -4.91
C SER A 220 3.10 0.94 -6.18
N SER A 221 2.61 0.41 -7.30
CA SER A 221 3.32 0.48 -8.57
C SER A 221 2.36 0.79 -9.71
N PHE A 222 2.92 1.33 -10.80
CA PHE A 222 2.24 1.46 -12.08
C PHE A 222 3.27 1.52 -13.18
N ARG A 223 3.16 0.63 -14.17
CA ARG A 223 4.16 0.47 -15.22
C ARG A 223 5.54 0.21 -14.60
N ASN A 224 6.45 1.18 -14.72
CA ASN A 224 7.80 1.17 -14.15
C ASN A 224 8.00 2.24 -13.07
N TYR A 225 6.92 2.81 -12.53
CA TYR A 225 6.97 3.70 -11.38
C TYR A 225 6.66 2.92 -10.11
N LEU A 226 7.39 3.26 -9.05
CA LEU A 226 7.25 2.73 -7.70
C LEU A 226 6.94 3.90 -6.77
N ILE A 227 5.83 3.81 -6.05
CA ILE A 227 5.41 4.78 -5.05
C ILE A 227 5.58 4.09 -3.72
N TYR A 228 6.18 4.78 -2.76
CA TYR A 228 6.39 4.24 -1.42
C TYR A 228 6.17 5.31 -0.36
N GLY A 229 5.61 4.87 0.76
CA GLY A 229 5.39 5.65 1.97
C GLY A 229 6.31 5.19 3.06
N ASP A 230 6.80 6.13 3.86
CA ASP A 230 7.62 5.90 5.05
C ASP A 230 6.86 6.32 6.31
N LEU A 231 7.18 5.66 7.43
CA LEU A 231 6.61 5.96 8.74
C LEU A 231 6.93 7.37 9.27
N SER A 232 7.98 8.02 8.74
CA SER A 232 8.50 9.29 9.25
C SER A 232 8.94 10.27 8.17
N ARG A 233 9.18 9.79 6.95
CA ARG A 233 9.72 10.54 5.82
C ARG A 233 8.71 10.75 4.69
N SER A 234 7.41 10.72 5.01
CA SER A 234 6.32 10.92 4.06
C SER A 234 6.40 9.95 2.88
N CYS A 235 5.90 10.32 1.70
CA CYS A 235 5.93 9.49 0.51
C CYS A 235 6.88 10.02 -0.57
N ALA A 236 7.25 9.12 -1.47
CA ALA A 236 8.10 9.40 -2.61
C ALA A 236 7.73 8.52 -3.82
N ILE A 237 8.18 8.96 -4.98
CA ILE A 237 8.07 8.26 -6.25
C ILE A 237 9.47 7.99 -6.81
N ALA A 238 9.68 6.74 -7.19
CA ALA A 238 10.86 6.28 -7.90
C ALA A 238 10.47 5.66 -9.25
N ARG A 239 11.43 5.62 -10.17
CA ARG A 239 11.33 4.95 -11.47
C ARG A 239 12.33 3.83 -11.54
N PHE A 240 11.84 2.66 -11.91
CA PHE A 240 12.65 1.53 -12.31
C PHE A 240 13.06 1.67 -13.77
N ASN A 241 14.36 1.60 -14.01
CA ASN A 241 14.93 1.40 -15.34
C ASN A 241 15.45 -0.03 -15.43
N GLU A 242 14.79 -0.82 -16.28
CA GLU A 242 15.07 -2.24 -16.46
C GLU A 242 16.40 -2.50 -17.17
N GLU A 243 16.75 -1.67 -18.17
CA GLU A 243 17.99 -1.79 -18.94
C GLU A 243 19.22 -1.60 -18.05
N ASN A 244 19.15 -0.64 -17.13
CA ASN A 244 20.26 -0.29 -16.25
C ASN A 244 20.16 -0.98 -14.87
N HIS A 245 19.11 -1.76 -14.62
CA HIS A 245 18.80 -2.33 -13.31
C HIS A 245 18.88 -1.32 -12.15
N THR A 246 18.31 -0.13 -12.34
CA THR A 246 18.39 0.97 -11.36
C THR A 246 17.00 1.44 -10.91
N LEU A 247 16.90 1.81 -9.63
CA LEU A 247 15.76 2.51 -9.05
C LEU A 247 16.17 3.94 -8.73
N SER A 248 15.57 4.91 -9.43
CA SER A 248 15.90 6.34 -9.30
C SER A 248 14.74 7.10 -8.67
N VAL A 249 14.99 7.87 -7.61
CA VAL A 249 13.95 8.74 -7.01
C VAL A 249 13.70 9.92 -7.93
N LEU A 250 12.44 10.14 -8.28
CA LEU A 250 12.00 11.23 -9.13
C LEU A 250 11.41 12.38 -8.34
N GLY A 251 10.70 12.07 -7.25
CA GLY A 251 10.05 13.06 -6.42
C GLY A 251 9.89 12.59 -4.99
N LYS A 252 10.08 13.50 -4.04
CA LYS A 252 9.96 13.20 -2.62
C LYS A 252 9.30 14.37 -1.88
N ASP A 253 8.40 14.03 -0.96
CA ASP A 253 7.89 15.01 0.00
C ASP A 253 8.92 15.25 1.11
N ARG A 254 9.05 16.52 1.54
CA ARG A 254 10.00 16.94 2.56
C ARG A 254 9.40 17.02 3.96
N ASN A 255 8.08 16.90 4.07
CA ASN A 255 7.41 16.90 5.36
C ASN A 255 7.64 15.58 6.10
N ALA A 256 7.48 15.62 7.42
CA ALA A 256 7.50 14.44 8.27
C ALA A 256 6.06 13.93 8.45
N VAL A 257 5.61 13.10 7.52
CA VAL A 257 4.27 12.49 7.55
C VAL A 257 4.41 11.00 7.83
N SER A 258 3.62 10.50 8.78
CA SER A 258 3.51 9.08 9.11
C SER A 258 2.56 8.40 8.12
N VAL A 259 3.10 7.89 7.01
CA VAL A 259 2.27 7.37 5.92
C VAL A 259 1.69 6.02 6.31
N VAL A 260 0.36 5.92 6.33
CA VAL A 260 -0.38 4.66 6.49
C VAL A 260 -0.67 4.04 5.12
N HIS A 261 -1.04 4.86 4.14
CA HIS A 261 -1.29 4.41 2.78
C HIS A 261 -0.88 5.46 1.76
N CYS A 262 -0.33 5.02 0.63
CA CYS A 262 0.00 5.89 -0.48
C CYS A 262 -0.26 5.20 -1.82
N ASP A 263 -0.69 5.99 -2.79
CA ASP A 263 -0.85 5.55 -4.18
C ASP A 263 -0.67 6.73 -5.14
N MET A 264 -0.69 6.51 -6.45
CA MET A 264 -0.72 7.60 -7.42
C MET A 264 -2.11 7.87 -7.96
N MET A 265 -2.32 9.09 -8.43
CA MET A 265 -3.46 9.53 -9.21
C MET A 265 -3.01 10.34 -10.42
N TYR A 266 -3.80 10.32 -11.49
CA TYR A 266 -3.56 11.15 -12.66
C TYR A 266 -4.87 11.65 -13.28
N HIS A 267 -4.77 12.78 -13.96
CA HIS A 267 -5.83 13.35 -14.78
C HIS A 267 -5.18 14.10 -15.95
N ASP A 268 -5.40 13.59 -17.16
CA ASP A 268 -4.75 14.02 -18.39
C ASP A 268 -3.22 14.02 -18.30
N ARG A 269 -2.63 15.21 -18.11
CA ARG A 269 -1.18 15.43 -17.97
C ARG A 269 -0.76 15.66 -16.53
N ALA A 270 -1.71 15.89 -15.63
CA ALA A 270 -1.44 16.05 -14.21
C ALA A 270 -1.23 14.67 -13.58
N PHE A 271 -0.19 14.58 -12.76
CA PHE A 271 0.17 13.38 -12.02
C PHE A 271 0.51 13.78 -10.59
N GLY A 272 0.06 12.98 -9.63
CA GLY A 272 0.33 13.22 -8.23
C GLY A 272 0.22 11.94 -7.40
N LEU A 273 0.58 12.08 -6.12
CA LEU A 273 0.47 11.03 -5.12
C LEU A 273 -0.71 11.35 -4.20
N LEU A 274 -1.50 10.32 -3.92
CA LEU A 274 -2.48 10.31 -2.86
C LEU A 274 -1.84 9.65 -1.64
N CYS A 275 -1.77 10.37 -0.53
CA CYS A 275 -1.15 9.90 0.70
C CYS A 275 -2.14 10.05 1.87
N SER A 276 -2.20 9.08 2.77
CA SER A 276 -2.97 9.15 4.00
C SER A 276 -2.10 8.83 5.20
N ASP A 277 -2.29 9.57 6.29
CA ASP A 277 -1.56 9.41 7.53
C ASP A 277 -2.38 8.73 8.64
N ASP A 278 -1.76 8.55 9.80
CA ASP A 278 -2.36 7.99 11.02
C ASP A 278 -3.30 8.97 11.75
N GLU A 279 -3.37 10.23 11.30
CA GLU A 279 -4.27 11.27 11.80
C GLU A 279 -5.52 11.48 10.91
N ARG A 280 -5.77 10.57 9.97
CA ARG A 280 -6.93 10.57 9.04
C ARG A 280 -6.86 11.66 7.97
N ASN A 281 -5.71 12.30 7.83
CA ASN A 281 -5.51 13.26 6.77
C ASN A 281 -5.30 12.52 5.45
N LEU A 282 -5.73 13.17 4.38
CA LEU A 282 -5.59 12.76 3.00
C LEU A 282 -4.92 13.93 2.27
N LEU A 283 -3.74 13.66 1.75
CA LEU A 283 -2.82 14.61 1.14
C LEU A 283 -2.72 14.27 -0.34
N VAL A 284 -3.06 15.23 -1.20
CA VAL A 284 -2.85 15.13 -2.64
C VAL A 284 -1.61 15.94 -2.98
N MET A 285 -0.56 15.22 -3.39
CA MET A 285 0.75 15.80 -3.65
C MET A 285 1.03 15.80 -5.15
N GLY A 286 1.12 16.98 -5.75
CA GLY A 286 1.48 17.14 -7.17
C GLY A 286 2.95 16.83 -7.42
N TYR A 287 3.22 16.19 -8.56
CA TYR A 287 4.57 15.95 -9.04
C TYR A 287 4.78 16.69 -10.36
N THR A 288 5.77 17.59 -10.37
CA THR A 288 6.23 18.30 -11.58
C THR A 288 7.64 17.83 -11.92
N PRO A 289 7.86 17.14 -13.05
CA PRO A 289 9.19 16.66 -13.44
C PRO A 289 10.17 17.81 -13.57
N ARG A 290 11.37 17.65 -13.01
CA ARG A 290 12.51 18.55 -13.26
C ARG A 290 13.43 17.87 -14.25
N VAL A 291 13.58 18.46 -15.43
CA VAL A 291 14.42 17.92 -16.50
C VAL A 291 15.60 18.87 -16.70
N GLN A 292 16.80 18.33 -16.62
CA GLN A 292 18.02 19.01 -17.02
C GLN A 292 18.36 18.60 -18.44
N GLU A 293 18.39 19.59 -19.32
CA GLU A 293 18.84 19.40 -20.70
C GLU A 293 20.33 19.07 -20.70
N THR A 294 20.69 18.02 -21.43
CA THR A 294 22.07 17.57 -21.63
C THR A 294 22.53 17.93 -23.04
N GLU A 295 23.83 17.84 -23.29
CA GLU A 295 24.41 18.13 -24.61
C GLU A 295 23.78 17.30 -25.73
N ALA A 296 23.79 17.85 -26.96
CA ALA A 296 23.18 17.22 -28.12
C ALA A 296 23.67 15.78 -28.32
N GLY A 297 22.74 14.82 -28.24
CA GLY A 297 23.00 13.38 -28.38
C GLY A 297 22.89 12.58 -27.07
N SER A 298 22.89 13.24 -25.90
CA SER A 298 22.63 12.57 -24.62
C SER A 298 21.15 12.67 -24.24
N PRO A 299 20.58 11.65 -23.56
CA PRO A 299 19.22 11.76 -23.04
C PRO A 299 19.17 12.80 -21.91
N ASN A 300 18.09 13.58 -21.87
CA ASN A 300 17.86 14.55 -20.80
C ASN A 300 17.81 13.85 -19.44
N LYS A 301 18.46 14.45 -18.44
CA LYS A 301 18.51 13.91 -17.09
C LYS A 301 17.30 14.37 -16.29
N VAL A 302 16.52 13.42 -15.79
CA VAL A 302 15.43 13.74 -14.85
C VAL A 302 16.02 13.87 -13.45
N LEU A 303 15.82 15.03 -12.84
CA LEU A 303 16.28 15.36 -11.49
C LEU A 303 15.18 15.10 -10.47
N GLU A 304 15.60 14.87 -9.22
CA GLU A 304 14.68 14.79 -8.09
C GLU A 304 13.93 16.12 -7.91
N SER A 305 12.61 16.02 -7.80
CA SER A 305 11.69 17.12 -7.56
C SER A 305 11.09 17.05 -6.16
N VAL A 306 10.67 18.20 -5.65
CA VAL A 306 9.90 18.26 -4.40
C VAL A 306 8.44 18.12 -4.75
N LEU A 307 7.72 17.24 -4.07
CA LEU A 307 6.27 17.12 -4.22
C LEU A 307 5.58 18.35 -3.62
N SER A 308 4.57 18.89 -4.32
CA SER A 308 3.79 20.02 -3.83
C SER A 308 2.49 19.54 -3.18
N LEU A 309 2.21 19.96 -1.94
CA LEU A 309 0.94 19.67 -1.30
C LEU A 309 -0.18 20.52 -1.94
N ASP A 310 -0.88 19.93 -2.91
CA ASP A 310 -1.87 20.62 -3.73
C ASP A 310 -3.26 20.54 -3.10
N GLY A 311 -3.60 19.39 -2.52
CA GLY A 311 -4.91 19.15 -1.92
C GLY A 311 -4.82 18.60 -0.50
N GLU A 312 -5.72 19.06 0.37
CA GLU A 312 -5.94 18.49 1.70
C GLU A 312 -7.39 18.09 1.93
N TYR A 313 -7.57 17.00 2.69
CA TYR A 313 -8.86 16.56 3.19
C TYR A 313 -8.67 15.74 4.46
N ARG A 314 -9.66 15.69 5.35
CA ARG A 314 -9.70 14.75 6.47
C ARG A 314 -10.85 13.79 6.29
N LEU A 315 -10.55 12.49 6.31
CA LEU A 315 -11.55 11.44 6.13
C LEU A 315 -12.36 11.26 7.41
N SER A 316 -13.70 11.30 7.28
CA SER A 316 -14.64 11.07 8.38
C SER A 316 -14.54 9.67 8.96
N GLY A 317 -14.40 8.66 8.09
CA GLY A 317 -14.31 7.24 8.41
C GLY A 317 -12.95 6.78 8.89
N GLY A 318 -12.02 7.69 9.19
CA GLY A 318 -10.70 7.31 9.69
C GLY A 318 -9.63 7.24 8.60
N CYS A 319 -8.54 6.53 8.88
CA CYS A 319 -7.38 6.44 7.98
C CYS A 319 -7.68 5.56 6.78
N LEU A 320 -7.16 5.92 5.60
CA LEU A 320 -7.27 5.12 4.39
C LEU A 320 -6.41 3.85 4.57
N VAL A 321 -7.03 2.66 4.56
CA VAL A 321 -6.32 1.38 4.76
C VAL A 321 -6.07 0.61 3.47
N LYS A 322 -6.91 0.82 2.46
CA LYS A 322 -6.76 0.20 1.14
C LYS A 322 -7.38 1.07 0.07
N SER A 323 -6.73 1.14 -1.09
CA SER A 323 -7.30 1.69 -2.30
C SER A 323 -7.20 0.72 -3.47
N LEU A 324 -8.09 0.89 -4.43
CA LEU A 324 -8.03 0.31 -5.76
C LEU A 324 -8.13 1.45 -6.77
N ARG A 325 -7.15 1.56 -7.65
CA ARG A 325 -7.14 2.53 -8.73
C ARG A 325 -7.71 1.91 -10.00
N PHE A 326 -8.67 2.61 -10.60
CA PHE A 326 -9.29 2.28 -11.87
C PHE A 326 -8.95 3.35 -12.90
N ARG A 327 -8.95 2.97 -14.17
CA ARG A 327 -8.91 3.92 -15.29
C ARG A 327 -10.35 4.33 -15.58
N SER A 328 -10.60 5.62 -15.66
CA SER A 328 -11.90 6.15 -16.06
C SER A 328 -12.28 5.72 -17.48
N LEU A 329 -13.58 5.55 -17.71
CA LEU A 329 -14.12 5.34 -19.06
C LEU A 329 -14.35 6.65 -19.80
N ALA A 330 -14.54 7.75 -19.07
CA ALA A 330 -14.88 9.07 -19.63
C ALA A 330 -13.65 9.81 -20.19
N GLY A 331 -12.44 9.48 -19.72
CA GLY A 331 -11.24 10.21 -20.13
C GLY A 331 -9.93 9.58 -19.68
N ASN A 332 -8.84 10.34 -19.81
CA ASN A 332 -7.50 9.93 -19.38
C ASN A 332 -7.26 10.28 -17.90
N SER A 333 -8.12 9.75 -17.04
CA SER A 333 -8.11 9.98 -15.60
C SER A 333 -8.11 8.65 -14.84
N SER A 334 -7.67 8.71 -13.58
CA SER A 334 -7.77 7.59 -12.65
C SER A 334 -8.81 7.86 -11.58
N VAL A 335 -9.68 6.90 -11.30
CA VAL A 335 -10.60 6.95 -10.16
C VAL A 335 -10.11 6.00 -9.08
N THR A 336 -10.08 6.47 -7.84
CA THR A 336 -9.60 5.68 -6.70
C THR A 336 -10.78 5.31 -5.80
N LEU A 337 -11.12 4.03 -5.75
CA LEU A 337 -11.98 3.47 -4.71
C LEU A 337 -11.13 3.26 -3.46
N TYR A 338 -11.57 3.76 -2.31
CA TYR A 338 -10.87 3.59 -1.05
C TYR A 338 -11.76 2.96 0.01
N VAL A 339 -11.09 2.38 1.01
CA VAL A 339 -11.70 1.87 2.23
C VAL A 339 -10.90 2.40 3.41
N THR A 340 -11.59 2.77 4.47
CA THR A 340 -11.01 3.28 5.72
C THR A 340 -11.02 2.26 6.85
N ASN A 341 -10.27 2.50 7.91
CA ASN A 341 -10.25 1.62 9.09
C ASN A 341 -11.57 1.60 9.88
N TYR A 342 -12.47 2.59 9.74
CA TYR A 342 -13.82 2.51 10.33
C TYR A 342 -14.87 1.97 9.36
N GLY A 343 -14.47 1.50 8.17
CA GLY A 343 -15.35 0.83 7.23
C GLY A 343 -16.10 1.76 6.27
N GLU A 344 -15.76 3.05 6.22
CA GLU A 344 -16.19 3.93 5.12
C GLU A 344 -15.57 3.44 3.81
N ILE A 345 -16.41 3.36 2.78
CA ILE A 345 -16.01 3.08 1.40
C ILE A 345 -16.38 4.32 0.58
N GLY A 346 -15.45 4.83 -0.21
CA GLY A 346 -15.68 6.05 -1.00
C GLY A 346 -14.81 6.12 -2.24
N PHE A 347 -15.02 7.18 -3.02
CA PHE A 347 -14.28 7.45 -4.24
C PHE A 347 -13.52 8.76 -4.14
N ILE A 348 -12.33 8.78 -4.73
CA ILE A 348 -11.56 9.99 -4.98
C ILE A 348 -11.42 10.11 -6.49
N VAL A 349 -12.02 11.17 -7.02
CA VAL A 349 -12.11 11.46 -8.44
C VAL A 349 -11.30 12.72 -8.71
N PRO A 350 -10.22 12.65 -9.50
CA PRO A 350 -9.57 13.85 -9.97
C PRO A 350 -10.44 14.48 -11.06
N ILE A 351 -10.61 15.80 -10.99
CA ILE A 351 -11.36 16.58 -11.97
C ILE A 351 -10.48 17.71 -12.51
N GLY A 352 -10.74 18.13 -13.74
CA GLY A 352 -9.98 19.21 -14.38
C GLY A 352 -10.04 20.53 -13.57
N GLU A 353 -9.01 21.36 -13.73
CA GLU A 353 -8.83 22.60 -12.96
C GLU A 353 -10.06 23.53 -12.99
N GLN A 354 -10.71 23.66 -14.16
CA GLN A 354 -11.90 24.49 -14.30
C GLN A 354 -13.11 23.95 -13.53
N ALA A 355 -13.30 22.63 -13.52
CA ALA A 355 -14.35 21.98 -12.74
C ALA A 355 -14.04 22.09 -11.25
N ASN A 356 -12.79 21.84 -10.86
CA ASN A 356 -12.33 21.95 -9.48
C ASN A 356 -12.51 23.36 -8.92
N ARG A 357 -12.16 24.41 -9.68
CA ARG A 357 -12.39 25.81 -9.28
C ARG A 357 -13.87 26.08 -9.03
N THR A 358 -14.73 25.68 -9.96
CA THR A 358 -16.18 25.86 -9.86
C THR A 358 -16.72 25.17 -8.59
N ALA A 359 -16.32 23.91 -8.38
CA ALA A 359 -16.72 23.12 -7.23
C ALA A 359 -16.18 23.68 -5.90
N SER A 360 -14.95 24.19 -5.88
CA SER A 360 -14.32 24.78 -4.70
C SER A 360 -14.96 26.11 -4.28
N TRP A 361 -15.38 26.94 -5.24
CA TRP A 361 -16.15 28.16 -4.94
C TRP A 361 -17.56 27.83 -4.45
N LEU A 362 -18.21 26.85 -5.07
CA LEU A 362 -19.51 26.37 -4.62
C LEU A 362 -19.43 25.81 -3.20
N MET A 363 -18.44 24.95 -2.92
CA MET A 363 -18.21 24.38 -1.60
C MET A 363 -18.02 25.46 -0.54
N ARG A 364 -17.29 26.54 -0.84
CA ARG A 364 -17.14 27.68 0.08
C ARG A 364 -18.47 28.36 0.38
N ARG A 365 -19.37 28.50 -0.59
CA ARG A 365 -20.72 29.05 -0.35
C ARG A 365 -21.56 28.10 0.49
N LEU A 366 -21.56 26.80 0.18
CA LEU A 366 -22.29 25.79 0.94
C LEU A 366 -21.85 25.73 2.42
N GLN A 367 -20.55 25.90 2.68
CA GLN A 367 -20.01 25.96 4.05
C GLN A 367 -20.50 27.16 4.86
N ILE A 368 -20.92 28.25 4.21
CA ILE A 368 -21.34 29.50 4.86
C ILE A 368 -22.86 29.64 4.88
N ASP A 369 -23.51 29.32 3.77
CA ASP A 369 -24.92 29.62 3.53
C ASP A 369 -25.86 28.54 4.05
N LEU A 370 -25.38 27.31 4.23
CA LEU A 370 -26.18 26.21 4.75
C LEU A 370 -26.05 26.05 6.26
N PRO A 371 -27.14 25.70 6.96
CA PRO A 371 -27.06 25.29 8.36
C PRO A 371 -26.39 23.92 8.46
N HIS A 372 -25.30 23.86 9.22
CA HIS A 372 -24.55 22.62 9.47
C HIS A 372 -24.94 21.99 10.80
N SER A 373 -24.78 20.67 10.89
CA SER A 373 -24.99 19.91 12.12
C SER A 373 -24.25 20.54 13.31
N ALA A 374 -24.98 20.81 14.39
CA ALA A 374 -24.47 21.48 15.60
C ALA A 374 -23.85 22.87 15.36
N GLY A 375 -24.10 23.52 14.22
CA GLY A 375 -23.51 24.81 13.86
C GLY A 375 -22.00 24.75 13.57
N LEU A 376 -21.43 23.55 13.41
CA LEU A 376 -20.01 23.36 13.15
C LEU A 376 -19.73 23.45 11.66
N THR A 377 -18.81 24.33 11.26
CA THR A 377 -18.45 24.46 9.84
C THR A 377 -17.71 23.20 9.36
N PRO A 378 -18.10 22.58 8.23
CA PRO A 378 -17.45 21.38 7.72
C PRO A 378 -15.95 21.58 7.49
N ARG A 379 -15.54 22.80 7.14
CA ARG A 379 -14.13 23.15 6.92
C ARG A 379 -13.24 22.88 8.13
N MET A 380 -13.74 23.12 9.35
CA MET A 380 -12.96 22.88 10.57
C MET A 380 -12.66 21.40 10.77
N PHE A 381 -13.59 20.52 10.40
CA PHE A 381 -13.40 19.08 10.52
C PHE A 381 -12.67 18.48 9.31
N LEU A 382 -13.00 18.93 8.10
CA LEU A 382 -12.49 18.35 6.85
C LEU A 382 -11.12 18.89 6.42
N GLY A 383 -10.59 19.92 7.08
CA GLY A 383 -9.22 20.40 6.89
C GLY A 383 -8.19 19.59 7.68
N LEU A 384 -6.90 19.82 7.41
CA LEU A 384 -5.83 19.19 8.19
C LEU A 384 -5.85 19.64 9.65
N SER A 385 -5.54 18.71 10.54
CA SER A 385 -5.37 19.02 11.96
C SER A 385 -4.29 20.09 12.14
N GLN A 386 -4.68 21.24 12.69
CA GLN A 386 -3.77 22.31 13.04
C GLN A 386 -3.18 22.01 14.41
N GLY A 387 -2.21 21.09 14.45
CA GLY A 387 -1.42 20.80 15.64
C GLY A 387 -0.48 21.96 15.97
N SER A 388 0.81 21.67 16.18
CA SER A 388 1.81 22.72 16.34
C SER A 388 1.96 23.55 15.07
N PRO A 389 2.00 24.90 15.11
CA PRO A 389 2.25 25.74 13.94
C PRO A 389 3.55 25.40 13.20
N ARG A 390 4.50 24.74 13.87
CA ARG A 390 5.79 24.31 13.29
C ARG A 390 5.67 23.07 12.41
N THR A 391 4.66 22.26 12.63
CA THR A 391 4.42 21.00 11.89
C THR A 391 3.12 21.04 11.10
N ALA A 392 2.30 22.07 11.31
CA ALA A 392 1.05 22.27 10.60
C ALA A 392 1.33 22.42 9.10
N MET A 393 0.79 21.49 8.34
CA MET A 393 0.79 21.56 6.89
C MET A 393 -0.45 22.33 6.42
N ARG A 394 -0.32 22.97 5.27
CA ARG A 394 -1.45 23.60 4.58
C ARG A 394 -1.30 23.36 3.09
N ALA A 395 -2.31 22.72 2.51
CA ALA A 395 -2.37 22.56 1.07
C ALA A 395 -2.76 23.86 0.36
N LYS A 396 -2.52 23.91 -0.95
CA LYS A 396 -2.99 25.00 -1.80
C LYS A 396 -4.52 25.09 -1.77
N GLU A 397 -5.18 23.94 -1.86
CA GLU A 397 -6.64 23.82 -1.92
C GLU A 397 -7.15 22.71 -0.99
N MET A 398 -8.40 22.84 -0.57
CA MET A 398 -9.12 21.79 0.14
C MET A 398 -9.88 20.95 -0.88
N LEU A 399 -9.85 19.62 -0.76
CA LEU A 399 -10.62 18.76 -1.65
C LEU A 399 -12.11 19.03 -1.48
N VAL A 400 -12.83 18.90 -2.60
CA VAL A 400 -14.26 19.09 -2.64
C VAL A 400 -14.97 17.87 -2.05
N SER A 401 -15.79 18.09 -1.02
CA SER A 401 -16.62 17.03 -0.45
C SER A 401 -17.85 16.77 -1.33
N ALA A 402 -17.95 15.55 -1.88
CA ALA A 402 -19.12 15.12 -2.64
C ALA A 402 -20.41 15.13 -1.80
N SER A 403 -20.32 14.79 -0.51
CA SER A 403 -21.47 14.83 0.41
C SER A 403 -22.03 16.24 0.55
N LEU A 404 -21.16 17.24 0.69
CA LEU A 404 -21.58 18.65 0.78
C LEU A 404 -22.09 19.17 -0.57
N LEU A 405 -21.47 18.76 -1.69
CA LEU A 405 -22.00 19.06 -3.02
C LEU A 405 -23.40 18.46 -3.22
N ASN A 406 -23.69 17.30 -2.64
CA ASN A 406 -25.00 16.66 -2.76
C ASN A 406 -26.09 17.48 -2.05
N GLU A 407 -25.77 18.13 -0.92
CA GLU A 407 -26.70 19.03 -0.21
C GLU A 407 -27.21 20.15 -1.12
N PHE A 408 -26.38 20.68 -2.02
CA PHE A 408 -26.80 21.66 -3.00
C PHE A 408 -27.97 21.18 -3.87
N PHE A 409 -27.99 19.90 -4.25
CA PHE A 409 -29.03 19.34 -5.11
C PHE A 409 -30.34 19.07 -4.38
N PHE A 410 -30.34 19.04 -3.05
CA PHE A 410 -31.55 18.97 -2.23
C PHE A 410 -32.24 20.33 -2.04
N LEU A 411 -31.59 21.43 -2.42
CA LEU A 411 -32.18 22.78 -2.34
C LEU A 411 -33.14 23.05 -3.50
N ASP A 412 -34.09 23.94 -3.24
CA ASP A 412 -34.99 24.44 -4.27
C ASP A 412 -34.22 25.21 -5.37
N ILE A 413 -34.85 25.37 -6.54
CA ILE A 413 -34.20 25.96 -7.71
C ILE A 413 -33.78 27.42 -7.50
N HIS A 414 -34.50 28.18 -6.68
CA HIS A 414 -34.17 29.58 -6.41
C HIS A 414 -32.92 29.66 -5.54
N SER A 415 -32.89 28.91 -4.44
CA SER A 415 -31.71 28.79 -3.57
C SER A 415 -30.47 28.32 -4.33
N ARG A 416 -30.62 27.31 -5.21
CA ARG A 416 -29.51 26.83 -6.06
C ARG A 416 -28.96 27.91 -6.99
N LYS A 417 -29.82 28.70 -7.63
CA LYS A 417 -29.40 29.82 -8.50
C LYS A 417 -28.70 30.92 -7.70
N THR A 418 -29.21 31.26 -6.52
CA THR A 418 -28.63 32.26 -5.63
C THR A 418 -27.23 31.84 -5.18
N ILE A 419 -27.07 30.60 -4.70
CA ILE A 419 -25.78 30.06 -4.26
C ILE A 419 -24.79 29.96 -5.43
N ALA A 420 -25.22 29.48 -6.60
CA ALA A 420 -24.37 29.40 -7.79
C ALA A 420 -23.88 30.79 -8.22
N SER A 421 -24.79 31.78 -8.26
CA SER A 421 -24.46 33.17 -8.57
C SER A 421 -23.47 33.76 -7.56
N ALA A 422 -23.68 33.51 -6.26
CA ALA A 422 -22.77 33.93 -5.18
C ALA A 422 -21.39 33.24 -5.25
N ALA A 423 -21.31 32.06 -5.86
CA ALA A 423 -20.07 31.35 -6.16
C ALA A 423 -19.44 31.79 -7.50
N TYR A 424 -19.90 32.90 -8.10
CA TYR A 424 -19.44 33.43 -9.39
C TYR A 424 -19.56 32.41 -10.54
N THR A 425 -20.61 31.58 -10.51
CA THR A 425 -20.86 30.57 -11.54
C THR A 425 -22.34 30.50 -11.91
N GLN A 426 -22.63 29.79 -13.00
CA GLN A 426 -23.99 29.50 -13.43
C GLN A 426 -24.42 28.11 -12.95
N LEU A 427 -25.72 27.94 -12.72
CA LEU A 427 -26.29 26.66 -12.28
C LEU A 427 -25.95 25.52 -13.25
N GLU A 428 -26.02 25.78 -14.56
CA GLU A 428 -25.69 24.79 -15.61
C GLU A 428 -24.23 24.30 -15.51
N ARG A 429 -23.31 25.20 -15.16
CA ARG A 429 -21.91 24.81 -14.97
C ARG A 429 -21.74 23.92 -13.75
N VAL A 430 -22.47 24.19 -12.67
CA VAL A 430 -22.48 23.36 -11.46
C VAL A 430 -23.06 21.98 -11.76
N THR A 431 -24.17 21.90 -12.49
CA THR A 431 -24.76 20.63 -12.91
C THR A 431 -23.79 19.83 -13.79
N ASN A 432 -23.06 20.49 -14.70
CA ASN A 432 -22.06 19.83 -15.53
C ASN A 432 -20.90 19.25 -14.70
N VAL A 433 -20.46 19.95 -13.65
CA VAL A 433 -19.43 19.40 -12.75
C VAL A 433 -19.93 18.15 -12.03
N ALA A 434 -21.18 18.15 -11.54
CA ALA A 434 -21.76 16.95 -10.93
C ALA A 434 -21.88 15.81 -11.94
N SER A 435 -22.36 16.09 -13.17
CA SER A 435 -22.42 15.09 -14.24
C SER A 435 -21.05 14.48 -14.54
N LEU A 436 -19.99 15.30 -14.62
CA LEU A 436 -18.61 14.81 -14.79
C LEU A 436 -18.19 13.87 -13.65
N VAL A 437 -18.47 14.23 -12.39
CA VAL A 437 -18.16 13.36 -11.24
C VAL A 437 -18.93 12.02 -11.32
N TYR A 438 -20.20 12.05 -11.74
CA TYR A 438 -20.99 10.83 -11.96
C TYR A 438 -20.43 9.99 -13.12
N GLU A 439 -20.09 10.61 -14.25
CA GLU A 439 -19.52 9.93 -15.42
C GLU A 439 -18.19 9.24 -15.10
N GLU A 440 -17.32 9.90 -14.33
CA GLU A 440 -16.07 9.31 -13.85
C GLU A 440 -16.34 8.11 -12.90
N CYS A 441 -17.39 8.18 -12.08
CA CYS A 441 -17.76 7.12 -11.14
C CYS A 441 -18.53 5.94 -11.75
N ASN A 442 -19.09 6.07 -12.96
CA ASN A 442 -19.97 5.08 -13.61
C ASN A 442 -19.34 3.68 -13.86
N LEU A 443 -18.10 3.46 -13.45
CA LEU A 443 -17.45 2.15 -13.39
C LEU A 443 -18.12 1.20 -12.36
N PHE A 444 -18.87 1.75 -11.40
CA PHE A 444 -19.55 1.05 -10.31
C PHE A 444 -21.05 1.36 -10.34
#